data_AF-A0A972S1A0-F1
#
_entry.id   AF-A0A972S1A0-F1
#
_cell.length_a   1.000
_cell.length_b   1.000
_cell.length_c   1.000
_cell.angle_alpha   90.00
_cell.angle_beta   90.00
_cell.angle_gamma   90.00
#
_symmetry.space_group_name_H-M   'P 1'
#
loop_
_entity.id
_entity.type
_entity.pdbx_description
1 polymer ?
#
loop_
_entity_poly.entity_id
_entity_poly.type
_entity_poly.pdbx_seq_one_letter_code
_entity_poly.pdbx_strand_id
1 'polypeptide(L)'
;MELELVWKEGDRLFLDQKRAELLESIQKHGSLSKAAKECGMSYKGAWDTLQSMSQLAGTRLFESRIGGSRGGGTKLSQEALDLLKRYKEQRSKLFEKKIQHLNTLPVTIDRVKKKGDEVLVWGLFGSYRLKARVLGEAWEELGLQEGQRALFLFKPFGCKGEENRMEGILLESGKKMVKVLVEDEVVWVYKYRLKGSSVHFFVDPKSIVVAKV
;
A
#
# COMPACT_ATOMS: atom_id res chain seq x y z
N MET A 1 -0.33 -4.75 -0.63
CA MET A 1 1.08 -4.45 -0.33
C MET A 1 1.12 -3.56 0.89
N GLU A 2 1.30 -4.12 2.08
CA GLU A 2 1.36 -3.32 3.31
C GLU A 2 2.66 -2.49 3.31
N LEU A 3 2.50 -1.19 3.59
CA LEU A 3 3.56 -0.22 3.66
C LEU A 3 3.62 0.24 5.11
N GLU A 4 4.54 -0.36 5.87
CA GLU A 4 4.75 0.01 7.26
C GLU A 4 5.83 1.11 7.33
N LEU A 5 5.41 2.36 7.56
CA LEU A 5 6.31 3.45 7.92
C LEU A 5 6.32 3.54 9.45
N VAL A 6 7.47 3.30 10.06
CA VAL A 6 7.62 3.33 11.52
C VAL A 6 8.68 4.37 11.89
N TRP A 7 8.30 5.34 12.71
CA TRP A 7 9.21 6.27 13.37
C TRP A 7 9.50 5.78 14.78
N LYS A 8 10.78 5.81 15.16
CA LYS A 8 11.26 5.40 16.47
C LYS A 8 12.10 6.51 17.09
N GLU A 9 12.11 6.53 18.43
CA GLU A 9 13.03 7.34 19.23
C GLU A 9 13.94 6.39 20.01
N GLY A 10 15.17 6.22 19.54
CA GLY A 10 16.00 5.06 19.88
C GLY A 10 15.30 3.75 19.48
N ASP A 11 15.19 2.81 20.42
CA ASP A 11 14.50 1.53 20.20
C ASP A 11 12.98 1.59 20.44
N ARG A 12 12.47 2.73 20.91
CA ARG A 12 11.06 2.87 21.28
C ARG A 12 10.22 3.27 20.08
N LEU A 13 9.10 2.57 19.89
CA LEU A 13 8.09 2.94 18.90
C LEU A 13 7.55 4.34 19.24
N PHE A 14 7.68 5.27 18.30
CA PHE A 14 7.14 6.62 18.42
C PHE A 14 5.83 6.75 17.64
N LEU A 15 5.85 6.52 16.33
CA LEU A 15 4.69 6.67 15.45
C LEU A 15 4.70 5.59 14.36
N ASP A 16 3.62 4.81 14.31
CA ASP A 16 3.30 3.86 13.25
C ASP A 16 1.89 4.15 12.70
N GLN A 17 1.42 3.28 11.81
CA GLN A 17 0.12 3.42 11.18
C GLN A 17 -1.03 3.45 12.19
N LYS A 18 -1.01 2.57 13.19
CA LYS A 18 -2.06 2.46 14.22
C LYS A 18 -2.12 3.70 15.10
N ARG A 19 -0.96 4.24 15.49
CA ARG A 19 -0.88 5.49 16.26
C ARG A 19 -1.32 6.69 15.43
N ALA A 20 -0.99 6.72 14.14
CA ALA A 20 -1.47 7.78 13.24
C ALA A 20 -3.00 7.75 13.08
N GLU A 21 -3.60 6.57 12.93
CA GLU A 21 -5.06 6.38 12.88
C GLU A 21 -5.74 6.87 14.17
N LEU A 22 -5.15 6.59 15.34
CA LEU A 22 -5.64 7.12 16.61
C LEU A 22 -5.63 8.65 16.62
N LEU A 23 -4.53 9.29 16.20
CA LEU A 23 -4.45 10.75 16.11
C LEU A 23 -5.50 11.33 15.15
N GLU A 24 -5.65 10.74 13.95
CA GLU A 24 -6.68 11.15 12.98
C GLU A 24 -8.09 11.04 13.56
N SER A 25 -8.38 9.95 14.28
CA SER A 25 -9.67 9.75 14.90
C SER A 25 -9.93 10.74 16.04
N ILE A 26 -8.90 11.08 16.84
CA ILE A 26 -9.00 12.17 17.83
C ILE A 26 -9.27 13.50 17.14
N GLN A 27 -8.58 13.82 16.05
CA GLN A 27 -8.80 15.04 15.27
C GLN A 27 -10.23 15.12 14.73
N LYS A 28 -10.76 14.00 14.22
CA LYS A 28 -12.11 13.87 13.65
C LYS A 28 -13.20 14.05 14.70
N HIS A 29 -13.06 13.41 15.87
CA HIS A 29 -14.13 13.35 16.88
C HIS A 29 -14.00 14.36 18.01
N GLY A 30 -12.81 14.94 18.22
CA GLY A 30 -12.51 15.77 19.39
C GLY A 30 -12.65 15.03 20.73
N SER A 31 -12.55 13.70 20.71
CA SER A 31 -12.81 12.83 21.86
C SER A 31 -11.97 11.57 21.78
N LEU A 32 -11.15 11.33 22.81
CA LEU A 32 -10.34 10.13 22.90
C LEU A 32 -11.20 8.87 23.06
N SER A 33 -12.35 8.96 23.74
CA SER A 33 -13.22 7.80 23.93
C SER A 33 -13.88 7.34 22.63
N LYS A 34 -14.32 8.28 21.78
CA LYS A 34 -14.80 7.95 20.44
C LYS A 34 -13.67 7.41 19.56
N ALA A 35 -12.49 8.02 19.64
CA ALA A 35 -11.36 7.61 18.84
C ALA A 35 -10.87 6.19 19.18
N ALA A 36 -10.75 5.88 20.48
CA ALA A 36 -10.41 4.56 20.94
C ALA A 36 -11.39 3.50 20.39
N LYS A 37 -12.70 3.78 20.42
CA LYS A 37 -13.71 2.88 19.86
C LYS A 37 -13.57 2.68 18.34
N GLU A 38 -13.36 3.75 17.57
CA GLU A 38 -13.18 3.64 16.11
C GLU A 38 -11.90 2.86 15.75
N CYS A 39 -10.83 3.02 16.53
CA CYS A 39 -9.57 2.32 16.32
C CYS A 39 -9.50 0.92 16.98
N GLY A 40 -10.59 0.40 17.55
CA GLY A 40 -10.60 -0.89 18.23
C GLY A 40 -9.70 -0.97 19.49
N MET A 41 -9.40 0.17 20.11
CA MET A 41 -8.57 0.29 21.31
C MET A 41 -9.43 0.43 22.57
N SER A 42 -8.92 -0.07 23.70
CA SER A 42 -9.46 0.33 25.00
C SER A 42 -9.16 1.81 25.26
N TYR A 43 -10.02 2.50 26.02
CA TYR A 43 -9.77 3.90 26.38
C TYR A 43 -8.40 4.08 27.06
N LYS A 44 -8.06 3.16 27.99
CA LYS A 44 -6.75 3.15 28.65
C LYS A 44 -5.61 2.95 27.64
N GLY A 45 -5.74 2.02 26.69
CA GLY A 45 -4.73 1.80 25.66
C GLY A 45 -4.51 3.03 24.76
N ALA A 46 -5.59 3.71 24.38
CA ALA A 46 -5.51 4.95 23.61
C ALA A 46 -4.87 6.08 24.42
N TRP A 47 -5.21 6.21 25.70
CA TRP A 47 -4.60 7.17 26.62
C TRP A 47 -3.11 6.91 26.82
N ASP A 48 -2.73 5.68 27.15
CA ASP A 48 -1.34 5.26 27.37
C ASP A 48 -0.49 5.47 26.10
N THR A 49 -1.08 5.20 24.92
CA THR A 49 -0.45 5.49 23.62
C THR A 49 -0.18 6.98 23.44
N LEU A 50 -1.18 7.84 23.66
CA LEU A 50 -1.05 9.29 23.50
C LEU A 50 -0.06 9.90 24.51
N GLN A 51 -0.03 9.37 25.74
CA GLN A 51 0.93 9.74 26.77
C GLN A 51 2.35 9.32 26.40
N SER A 52 2.54 8.07 25.96
CA SER A 52 3.83 7.56 25.50
C SER A 52 4.39 8.42 24.36
N MET A 53 3.55 8.76 23.38
CA MET A 53 3.95 9.64 22.28
C MET A 53 4.34 11.03 22.78
N SER A 54 3.58 11.62 23.71
CA SER A 54 3.91 12.93 24.29
C SER A 54 5.24 12.91 25.05
N GLN A 55 5.49 11.84 25.81
CA GLN A 55 6.75 11.67 26.52
C GLN A 55 7.95 11.57 25.56
N LEU A 56 7.81 10.79 24.49
CA LEU A 56 8.86 10.65 23.47
C LEU A 56 9.07 11.94 22.68
N ALA A 57 8.03 12.72 22.44
CA ALA A 57 8.12 14.02 21.76
C ALA A 57 8.73 15.13 22.65
N GLY A 58 8.82 14.91 23.96
CA GLY A 58 9.23 15.95 24.92
C GLY A 58 8.23 17.10 25.08
N THR A 59 7.03 16.97 24.50
CA THR A 59 5.95 17.96 24.56
C THR A 59 4.58 17.28 24.56
N ARG A 60 3.57 17.99 25.07
CA ARG A 60 2.22 17.45 25.16
C ARG A 60 1.53 17.49 23.80
N LEU A 61 1.19 16.33 23.25
CA LEU A 61 0.58 16.19 21.91
C LEU A 61 -0.96 16.37 21.92
N PHE A 62 -1.54 16.85 23.01
CA PHE A 62 -2.98 16.96 23.16
C PHE A 62 -3.40 18.00 24.19
N GLU A 63 -4.55 18.59 23.96
CA GLU A 63 -5.26 19.46 24.88
C GLU A 63 -6.45 18.70 25.48
N SER A 64 -6.44 18.51 26.80
CA SER A 64 -7.59 17.96 27.51
C SER A 64 -8.42 19.09 28.09
N ARG A 65 -9.71 19.17 27.74
CA ARG A 65 -10.66 19.99 28.50
C ARG A 65 -11.11 19.20 29.72
N ILE A 66 -10.88 19.77 30.91
CA ILE A 66 -11.41 19.24 32.16
C ILE A 66 -12.94 19.22 32.04
N GLY A 67 -13.54 18.05 32.28
CA GLY A 67 -14.97 17.83 32.08
C GLY A 67 -15.83 18.53 33.13
N GLY A 68 -16.69 19.45 32.69
CA GLY A 68 -17.92 19.83 33.39
C GLY A 68 -19.14 19.11 32.79
N SER A 69 -20.35 19.59 33.09
CA SER A 69 -21.65 19.00 32.70
C SER A 69 -21.88 18.74 31.19
N ARG A 70 -21.00 19.23 30.31
CA ARG A 70 -21.05 19.01 28.85
C ARG A 70 -20.01 18.03 28.30
N GLY A 71 -19.25 17.35 29.17
CA GLY A 71 -18.28 16.32 28.79
C GLY A 71 -16.87 16.87 28.53
N GLY A 72 -15.87 16.13 29.01
CA GLY A 72 -14.45 16.38 28.69
C GLY A 72 -14.13 15.97 27.26
N GLY A 73 -13.31 16.76 26.57
CA GLY A 73 -12.85 16.51 25.21
C GLY A 73 -11.34 16.39 25.14
N THR A 74 -10.84 15.62 24.18
CA THR A 74 -9.40 15.52 23.87
C THR A 74 -9.22 16.02 22.45
N LYS A 75 -8.46 17.10 22.29
CA LYS A 75 -8.05 17.61 20.98
C LYS A 75 -6.55 17.44 20.83
N LEU A 76 -6.09 17.34 19.59
CA LEU A 76 -4.66 17.36 19.31
C LEU A 76 -4.11 18.77 19.50
N SER A 77 -2.89 18.88 20.03
CA SER A 77 -2.15 20.15 20.00
C SER A 77 -1.69 20.47 18.58
N GLN A 78 -1.21 21.69 18.35
CA GLN A 78 -0.66 22.07 17.04
C GLN A 78 0.54 21.19 16.65
N GLU A 79 1.41 20.85 17.61
CA GLU A 79 2.57 19.97 17.38
C GLU A 79 2.14 18.57 16.94
N ALA A 80 1.05 18.04 17.49
CA ALA A 80 0.51 16.74 17.10
C ALA A 80 -0.11 16.76 15.70
N LEU A 81 -0.76 17.87 15.33
CA LEU A 81 -1.28 18.06 13.98
C LEU A 81 -0.14 18.15 12.95
N ASP A 82 0.91 18.89 13.26
CA ASP A 82 2.09 19.01 12.40
C ASP A 82 2.85 17.68 12.29
N LEU A 83 2.97 16.94 13.40
CA LEU A 83 3.53 15.59 13.43
C LEU A 83 2.75 14.65 12.49
N LEU A 84 1.42 14.63 12.64
CA LEU A 84 0.54 13.80 11.83
C LEU A 84 0.65 14.15 10.34
N LYS A 85 0.68 15.44 10.01
CA LYS A 85 0.85 15.93 8.63
C LYS A 85 2.16 15.42 8.03
N ARG A 86 3.30 15.58 8.73
CA ARG A 86 4.61 15.12 8.25
C ARG A 86 4.65 13.61 8.05
N TYR A 87 4.02 12.83 8.95
CA TYR A 87 3.94 11.38 8.81
C TYR A 87 3.18 10.99 7.53
N LYS A 88 2.02 11.62 7.27
CA LYS A 88 1.22 11.37 6.06
C LYS A 88 1.97 11.76 4.78
N GLU A 89 2.67 12.89 4.78
CA GLU A 89 3.50 13.32 3.65
C GLU A 89 4.63 12.33 3.37
N GLN A 90 5.35 11.87 4.40
CA GLN A 90 6.40 10.87 4.22
C GLN A 90 5.84 9.53 3.75
N ARG A 91 4.71 9.08 4.30
CA ARG A 91 4.04 7.85 3.87
C ARG A 91 3.63 7.95 2.40
N SER A 92 3.09 9.09 1.97
CA SER A 92 2.71 9.36 0.58
C SER A 92 3.94 9.33 -0.34
N LYS A 93 5.02 10.02 0.03
CA LYS A 93 6.29 9.98 -0.72
C LYS A 93 6.88 8.56 -0.80
N LEU A 94 6.76 7.77 0.26
CA LEU A 94 7.23 6.38 0.27
C LEU A 94 6.35 5.50 -0.62
N PHE A 95 5.04 5.73 -0.63
CA PHE A 95 4.09 5.09 -1.52
C PHE A 95 4.39 5.42 -2.98
N GLU A 96 4.53 6.71 -3.32
CA GLU A 96 4.94 7.19 -4.64
C GLU A 96 6.28 6.56 -5.08
N LYS A 97 7.30 6.57 -4.21
CA LYS A 97 8.59 5.92 -4.51
C LYS A 97 8.49 4.40 -4.69
N LYS A 98 7.55 3.72 -4.03
CA LYS A 98 7.30 2.29 -4.28
C LYS A 98 6.57 2.05 -5.60
N ILE A 99 5.74 3.00 -6.03
CA ILE A 99 4.91 2.89 -7.26
C ILE A 99 5.67 3.35 -8.50
N GLN A 100 6.60 4.31 -8.40
CA GLN A 100 7.38 4.83 -9.54
C GLN A 100 8.20 3.76 -10.28
N HIS A 101 8.38 2.58 -9.66
CA HIS A 101 9.09 1.44 -10.22
C HIS A 101 8.18 0.24 -10.48
N LEU A 102 6.85 0.42 -10.46
CA LEU A 102 5.93 -0.63 -10.86
C LEU A 102 5.76 -0.61 -12.38
N ASN A 103 5.87 -1.80 -12.94
CA ASN A 103 5.32 -2.07 -14.26
C ASN A 103 3.81 -2.03 -14.13
N THR A 104 3.16 -1.33 -15.04
CA THR A 104 1.72 -1.20 -15.11
C THR A 104 1.26 -1.76 -16.43
N LEU A 105 0.40 -2.77 -16.40
CA LEU A 105 -0.20 -3.35 -17.59
C LEU A 105 -1.72 -3.12 -17.54
N PRO A 106 -2.30 -2.45 -18.54
CA PRO A 106 -3.74 -2.38 -18.67
C PRO A 106 -4.25 -3.76 -19.07
N VAL A 107 -5.23 -4.27 -18.33
CA VAL A 107 -5.86 -5.55 -18.62
C VAL A 107 -7.37 -5.41 -18.72
N THR A 108 -7.98 -6.28 -19.51
CA THR A 108 -9.41 -6.57 -19.40
C THR A 108 -9.59 -7.84 -18.57
N ILE A 109 -10.36 -7.79 -17.49
CA ILE A 109 -10.64 -8.96 -16.67
C ILE A 109 -11.37 -9.99 -17.54
N ASP A 110 -10.77 -11.16 -17.70
CA ASP A 110 -11.30 -12.24 -18.54
C ASP A 110 -11.92 -13.35 -17.70
N ARG A 111 -11.36 -13.64 -16.53
CA ARG A 111 -11.92 -14.65 -15.64
C ARG A 111 -11.62 -14.38 -14.18
N VAL A 112 -12.56 -14.71 -13.30
CA VAL A 112 -12.34 -14.69 -11.84
C VAL A 112 -12.74 -16.04 -11.23
N LYS A 113 -11.93 -16.56 -10.31
CA LYS A 113 -12.22 -17.82 -9.59
C LYS A 113 -11.79 -17.74 -8.13
N LYS A 114 -12.74 -17.86 -7.21
CA LYS A 114 -12.48 -18.02 -5.77
C LYS A 114 -11.90 -19.41 -5.48
N LYS A 115 -10.84 -19.49 -4.67
CA LYS A 115 -10.17 -20.73 -4.25
C LYS A 115 -9.70 -20.58 -2.80
N GLY A 116 -10.53 -21.02 -1.86
CA GLY A 116 -10.29 -20.77 -0.43
C GLY A 116 -10.36 -19.28 -0.13
N ASP A 117 -9.36 -18.77 0.58
CA ASP A 117 -9.24 -17.35 0.97
C ASP A 117 -8.64 -16.46 -0.12
N GLU A 118 -8.27 -17.04 -1.27
CA GLU A 118 -7.72 -16.32 -2.41
C GLU A 118 -8.70 -16.28 -3.59
N VAL A 119 -8.53 -15.26 -4.41
CA VAL A 119 -9.19 -15.09 -5.70
C VAL A 119 -8.12 -15.12 -6.79
N LEU A 120 -8.28 -16.06 -7.73
CA LEU A 120 -7.51 -16.13 -8.96
C LEU A 120 -8.17 -15.24 -10.00
N VAL A 121 -7.41 -14.29 -10.54
CA VAL A 121 -7.90 -13.31 -11.52
C VAL A 121 -7.08 -13.46 -12.79
N TRP A 122 -7.75 -13.64 -13.93
CA TRP A 122 -7.11 -13.60 -15.25
C TRP A 122 -7.46 -12.31 -15.96
N GLY A 123 -6.44 -11.64 -16.49
CA GLY A 123 -6.56 -10.42 -17.28
C GLY A 123 -5.91 -10.58 -18.65
N LEU A 124 -6.56 -10.05 -19.68
CA LEU A 124 -6.04 -9.99 -21.04
C LEU A 124 -5.27 -8.69 -21.24
N PHE A 125 -4.02 -8.81 -21.66
CA PHE A 125 -3.15 -7.71 -22.10
C PHE A 125 -2.60 -8.06 -23.49
N GLY A 126 -3.12 -7.41 -24.53
CA GLY A 126 -2.80 -7.77 -25.92
C GLY A 126 -3.05 -9.26 -26.19
N SER A 127 -2.00 -9.96 -26.64
CA SER A 127 -2.03 -11.41 -26.87
C SER A 127 -1.85 -12.26 -25.61
N TYR A 128 -1.53 -11.64 -24.46
CA TYR A 128 -1.21 -12.33 -23.22
C TYR A 128 -2.42 -12.47 -22.29
N ARG A 129 -2.57 -13.66 -21.71
CA ARG A 129 -3.50 -13.91 -20.59
C ARG A 129 -2.70 -14.06 -19.31
N LEU A 130 -2.72 -13.02 -18.48
CA LEU A 130 -1.97 -12.94 -17.23
C LEU A 130 -2.86 -13.37 -16.06
N LYS A 131 -2.27 -14.00 -15.06
CA LYS A 131 -2.93 -14.47 -13.84
C LYS A 131 -2.39 -13.73 -12.62
N ALA A 132 -3.26 -13.17 -11.81
CA ALA A 132 -2.97 -12.61 -10.49
C ALA A 132 -3.61 -13.45 -9.37
N ARG A 133 -3.01 -13.40 -8.19
CA ARG A 133 -3.55 -14.00 -6.95
C ARG A 133 -3.81 -12.89 -5.94
N VAL A 134 -5.07 -12.70 -5.57
CA VAL A 134 -5.53 -11.64 -4.68
C VAL A 134 -6.19 -12.26 -3.44
N LEU A 135 -6.13 -11.60 -2.28
CA LEU A 135 -6.90 -12.02 -1.11
C LEU A 135 -8.40 -11.78 -1.35
N GLY A 136 -9.26 -12.64 -0.77
CA GLY A 136 -10.71 -12.58 -0.94
C GLY A 136 -11.31 -11.21 -0.60
N GLU A 137 -11.01 -10.71 0.60
CA GLU A 137 -11.47 -9.40 1.09
C GLU A 137 -11.05 -8.25 0.16
N ALA A 138 -9.79 -8.23 -0.28
CA ALA A 138 -9.28 -7.18 -1.16
C ALA A 138 -9.94 -7.20 -2.54
N TRP A 139 -10.30 -8.39 -3.05
CA TRP A 139 -11.05 -8.50 -4.30
C TRP A 139 -12.48 -7.99 -4.17
N GLU A 140 -13.15 -8.31 -3.06
CA GLU A 140 -14.52 -7.85 -2.77
C GLU A 140 -14.58 -6.32 -2.68
N GLU A 141 -13.59 -5.68 -2.08
CA GLU A 141 -13.46 -4.20 -2.03
C GLU A 141 -13.27 -3.55 -3.41
N LEU A 142 -12.54 -4.21 -4.33
CA LEU A 142 -12.33 -3.68 -5.68
C LEU A 142 -13.63 -3.63 -6.50
N GLY A 143 -14.57 -4.54 -6.23
CA GLY A 143 -15.86 -4.61 -6.95
C GLY A 143 -15.69 -4.69 -8.47
N LEU A 144 -14.68 -5.44 -8.93
CA LEU A 144 -14.39 -5.68 -10.34
C LEU A 144 -15.13 -6.91 -10.86
N GLN A 145 -15.51 -6.88 -12.15
CA GLN A 145 -16.23 -7.96 -12.84
C GLN A 145 -15.52 -8.35 -14.15
N GLU A 146 -15.83 -9.54 -14.66
CA GLU A 146 -15.40 -9.97 -15.99
C GLU A 146 -15.86 -8.97 -17.06
N GLY A 147 -14.99 -8.69 -18.04
CA GLY A 147 -15.16 -7.66 -19.06
C GLY A 147 -14.73 -6.25 -18.64
N GLN A 148 -14.50 -5.98 -17.35
CA GLN A 148 -14.06 -4.66 -16.89
C GLN A 148 -12.56 -4.43 -17.08
N ARG A 149 -12.18 -3.16 -17.27
CA ARG A 149 -10.77 -2.76 -17.31
C ARG A 149 -10.19 -2.67 -15.91
N ALA A 150 -8.94 -3.08 -15.77
CA ALA A 150 -8.16 -3.00 -14.56
C ALA A 150 -6.68 -2.78 -14.90
N LEU A 151 -5.87 -2.50 -13.88
CA LEU A 151 -4.41 -2.45 -13.98
C LEU A 151 -3.80 -3.61 -13.23
N PHE A 152 -2.89 -4.32 -13.87
CA PHE A 152 -1.98 -5.25 -13.21
C PHE A 152 -0.66 -4.54 -12.95
N LEU A 153 -0.36 -4.34 -11.67
CA LEU A 153 0.84 -3.65 -11.19
C LEU A 153 1.81 -4.66 -10.59
N PHE A 154 3.06 -4.67 -11.03
CA PHE A 154 4.08 -5.55 -10.45
C PHE A 154 5.46 -4.91 -10.46
N LYS A 155 6.33 -5.35 -9.56
CA LYS A 155 7.71 -4.86 -9.48
C LYS A 155 8.59 -5.61 -10.47
N PRO A 156 9.70 -5.01 -10.94
CA PRO A 156 10.70 -5.69 -11.75
C PRO A 156 11.22 -7.00 -11.14
N PHE A 157 11.34 -7.10 -9.81
CA PHE A 157 11.72 -8.35 -9.12
C PHE A 157 10.59 -9.38 -9.00
N GLY A 158 9.36 -8.96 -9.26
CA GLY A 158 8.23 -9.87 -9.45
C GLY A 158 8.39 -10.69 -10.73
N CYS A 159 9.33 -10.30 -11.62
CA CYS A 159 9.63 -11.02 -12.84
C CYS A 159 10.45 -12.30 -12.58
N LYS A 160 9.82 -13.32 -11.98
CA LYS A 160 10.41 -14.59 -11.59
C LYS A 160 9.39 -15.72 -11.75
N GLY A 161 9.86 -16.97 -11.68
CA GLY A 161 9.00 -18.15 -11.76
C GLY A 161 8.74 -18.58 -13.21
N GLU A 162 7.62 -19.25 -13.43
CA GLU A 162 7.28 -19.93 -14.69
C GLU A 162 5.89 -19.55 -15.22
N GLU A 163 5.16 -18.69 -14.50
CA GLU A 163 3.81 -18.25 -14.88
C GLU A 163 3.84 -16.84 -15.47
N ASN A 164 2.78 -16.46 -16.20
CA ASN A 164 2.68 -15.16 -16.87
C ASN A 164 3.89 -14.86 -17.75
N ARG A 165 4.24 -15.81 -18.61
CA ARG A 165 5.32 -15.64 -19.58
C ARG A 165 4.95 -14.51 -20.55
N MET A 166 5.85 -13.56 -20.71
CA MET A 166 5.78 -12.51 -21.71
C MET A 166 7.09 -12.44 -22.48
N GLU A 167 7.00 -11.92 -23.69
CA GLU A 167 8.14 -11.60 -24.54
C GLU A 167 8.05 -10.14 -24.96
N GLY A 168 9.19 -9.49 -25.05
CA GLY A 168 9.25 -8.15 -25.57
C GLY A 168 10.60 -7.81 -26.16
N ILE A 169 10.65 -6.62 -26.74
CA ILE A 169 11.81 -6.07 -27.43
C ILE A 169 12.64 -5.27 -26.44
N LEU A 170 13.94 -5.56 -26.34
CA LEU A 170 14.89 -4.79 -25.55
C LEU A 170 14.99 -3.35 -26.10
N LEU A 171 14.62 -2.37 -25.28
CA LEU A 171 14.78 -0.95 -25.59
C LEU A 171 16.08 -0.38 -25.00
N GLU A 172 16.36 -0.70 -23.74
CA GLU A 172 17.52 -0.17 -23.01
C GLU A 172 18.06 -1.23 -22.04
N SER A 173 19.39 -1.35 -21.92
CA SER A 173 20.03 -2.25 -20.97
C SER A 173 20.87 -1.47 -19.95
N GLY A 174 20.38 -1.39 -18.71
CA GLY A 174 21.14 -0.88 -17.57
C GLY A 174 22.01 -1.94 -16.88
N LYS A 175 22.59 -1.57 -15.72
CA LYS A 175 23.46 -2.47 -14.91
C LYS A 175 22.73 -3.70 -14.36
N LYS A 176 21.52 -3.52 -13.82
CA LYS A 176 20.74 -4.59 -13.15
C LYS A 176 19.38 -4.86 -13.79
N MET A 177 18.86 -3.90 -14.54
CA MET A 177 17.54 -3.95 -15.15
C MET A 177 17.64 -3.63 -16.63
N VAL A 178 16.66 -4.10 -17.39
CA VAL A 178 16.47 -3.78 -18.78
C VAL A 178 15.05 -3.22 -18.98
N LYS A 179 14.92 -2.30 -19.92
CA LYS A 179 13.66 -1.71 -20.36
C LYS A 179 13.20 -2.48 -21.58
N VAL A 180 11.97 -3.00 -21.54
CA VAL A 180 11.42 -3.92 -22.53
C VAL A 180 10.08 -3.39 -22.99
N LEU A 181 9.87 -3.36 -24.30
CA LEU A 181 8.57 -3.09 -24.91
C LEU A 181 7.81 -4.41 -25.06
N VAL A 182 6.64 -4.52 -24.44
CA VAL A 182 5.73 -5.66 -24.58
C VAL A 182 4.40 -5.12 -25.07
N GLU A 183 3.96 -5.56 -26.25
CA GLU A 183 2.83 -4.93 -26.96
C GLU A 183 3.06 -3.41 -27.09
N ASP A 184 2.21 -2.61 -26.47
CA ASP A 184 2.23 -1.15 -26.40
C ASP A 184 2.76 -0.59 -25.07
N GLU A 185 3.17 -1.44 -24.12
CA GLU A 185 3.61 -1.03 -22.79
C GLU A 185 5.11 -1.21 -22.56
N VAL A 186 5.67 -0.29 -21.78
CA VAL A 186 7.08 -0.31 -21.40
C VAL A 186 7.21 -0.84 -19.98
N VAL A 187 7.94 -1.95 -19.85
CA VAL A 187 8.20 -2.59 -18.55
C VAL A 187 9.69 -2.67 -18.24
N TRP A 188 10.00 -2.59 -16.96
CA TRP A 188 11.32 -2.82 -16.39
C TRP A 188 11.42 -4.23 -15.84
N VAL A 189 12.40 -5.00 -16.29
CA VAL A 189 12.65 -6.37 -15.79
C VAL A 189 14.10 -6.52 -15.38
N TYR A 190 14.39 -7.45 -14.46
CA TYR A 190 15.78 -7.76 -14.13
C TYR A 190 16.50 -8.33 -15.34
N LYS A 191 17.78 -8.00 -15.46
CA LYS A 191 18.64 -8.50 -16.52
C LYS A 191 18.88 -10.00 -16.32
N TYR A 192 17.99 -10.84 -16.86
CA TYR A 192 18.07 -12.29 -16.79
C TYR A 192 17.99 -12.89 -18.20
N ARG A 193 18.95 -13.75 -18.55
CA ARG A 193 19.00 -14.52 -19.81
C ARG A 193 18.61 -13.72 -21.07
N LEU A 194 19.31 -12.61 -21.33
CA LEU A 194 19.19 -11.90 -22.60
C LEU A 194 19.78 -12.75 -23.73
N LYS A 195 19.02 -12.95 -24.80
CA LYS A 195 19.52 -13.52 -26.06
C LYS A 195 19.13 -12.58 -27.21
N GLY A 196 20.09 -11.78 -27.68
CA GLY A 196 19.83 -10.79 -28.72
C GLY A 196 18.85 -9.70 -28.24
N SER A 197 18.02 -9.21 -29.16
CA SER A 197 17.07 -8.11 -28.89
C SER A 197 15.75 -8.57 -28.28
N SER A 198 15.50 -9.88 -28.19
CA SER A 198 14.31 -10.43 -27.53
C SER A 198 14.57 -10.73 -26.06
N VAL A 199 13.62 -10.35 -25.21
CA VAL A 199 13.64 -10.59 -23.77
C VAL A 199 12.41 -11.39 -23.39
N HIS A 200 12.62 -12.60 -22.89
CA HIS A 200 11.55 -13.38 -22.26
C HIS A 200 11.63 -13.28 -20.76
N PHE A 201 10.49 -13.08 -20.12
CA PHE A 201 10.39 -13.06 -18.66
C PHE A 201 9.05 -13.63 -18.21
N PHE A 202 8.95 -13.90 -16.92
CA PHE A 202 7.79 -14.46 -16.23
C PHE A 202 7.41 -13.51 -15.12
N VAL A 203 6.15 -13.48 -14.70
CA VAL A 203 5.71 -12.65 -13.56
C VAL A 203 4.98 -13.53 -12.56
N ASP A 204 5.44 -13.58 -11.32
CA ASP A 204 4.78 -14.36 -10.27
C ASP A 204 3.36 -13.81 -10.01
N PRO A 205 2.29 -14.61 -10.14
CA PRO A 205 0.92 -14.18 -9.88
C PRO A 205 0.70 -13.55 -8.50
N LYS A 206 1.46 -13.98 -7.48
CA LYS A 206 1.39 -13.40 -6.12
C LYS A 206 2.04 -12.03 -6.01
N SER A 207 2.87 -11.66 -6.98
CA SER A 207 3.55 -10.36 -7.02
C SER A 207 2.75 -9.27 -7.72
N ILE A 208 1.64 -9.65 -8.38
CA ILE A 208 0.75 -8.73 -9.09
C ILE A 208 -0.26 -8.16 -8.11
N VAL A 209 -0.33 -6.83 -8.07
CA VAL A 209 -1.40 -6.06 -7.43
C VAL A 209 -2.41 -5.70 -8.51
N VAL A 210 -3.70 -5.94 -8.24
CA VAL A 210 -4.79 -5.54 -9.13
C VAL A 210 -5.36 -4.22 -8.64
N ALA A 211 -5.51 -3.26 -9.54
CA ALA A 211 -6.15 -1.97 -9.26
C ALA A 211 -7.28 -1.72 -10.26
N LYS A 212 -8.36 -1.11 -9.79
CA LYS A 212 -9.48 -0.64 -10.62
C LYS A 212 -9.11 0.67 -11.32
N VAL A 213 -9.52 0.81 -12.58
CA VAL A 213 -9.40 2.04 -13.39
C VAL A 213 -10.63 2.92 -13.18
#